data_AF-A0A9D7EG23-F1
#
_entry.id   AF-A0A9D7EG23-F1
#
_cell.length_a   1.000
_cell.length_b   1.000
_cell.length_c   1.000
_cell.angle_alpha   90.00
_cell.angle_beta   90.00
_cell.angle_gamma   90.00
#
_symmetry.space_group_name_H-M   'P 1'
#
loop_
_entity.id
_entity.type
_entity.pdbx_description
1 polymer ?
#
loop_
_entity_poly.entity_id
_entity_poly.type
_entity_poly.pdbx_seq_one_letter_code
_entity_poly.pdbx_strand_id
1 'polypeptide(L)'
;MILKVLRRLLVFFAIFWVTLAIATSSPANLAICNGYIGPPAPPKVILENKAPLLACESAYLFDNASKIKLYGKDEYDVRPIASITKL
;
A
#
# COMPACT_ATOMS: atom_id res chain seq x y z
N MET A 1 -41.65 -7.94 5.06
CA MET A 1 -40.95 -6.85 5.79
C MET A 1 -39.48 -7.18 6.06
N ILE A 2 -39.18 -8.40 6.54
CA ILE A 2 -37.84 -8.89 6.91
C ILE A 2 -36.79 -8.78 5.78
N LEU A 3 -37.14 -9.13 4.54
CA LEU A 3 -36.20 -9.11 3.40
C LEU A 3 -35.66 -7.68 3.09
N LYS A 4 -36.50 -6.65 3.26
CA LYS A 4 -36.08 -5.25 3.06
C LYS A 4 -35.13 -4.77 4.16
N VAL A 5 -35.30 -5.27 5.38
CA VAL A 5 -34.42 -4.96 6.52
C VAL A 5 -33.07 -5.63 6.33
N LEU A 6 -33.05 -6.91 5.94
CA LEU A 6 -31.83 -7.67 5.68
C LEU A 6 -30.99 -7.04 4.57
N ARG A 7 -31.63 -6.60 3.47
CA ARG A 7 -30.94 -5.93 2.36
C ARG A 7 -30.30 -4.61 2.80
N ARG A 8 -30.95 -3.84 3.66
CA ARG A 8 -30.39 -2.58 4.20
C ARG A 8 -29.18 -2.86 5.08
N LEU A 9 -29.25 -3.87 5.95
CA LEU A 9 -28.13 -4.28 6.80
C LEU A 9 -26.90 -4.71 5.98
N LEU A 10 -27.08 -5.47 4.90
CA LEU A 10 -25.98 -5.86 4.01
C LEU A 10 -25.31 -4.66 3.34
N VAL A 11 -26.10 -3.66 2.93
CA VAL A 11 -25.56 -2.42 2.33
C VAL A 11 -24.76 -1.62 3.37
N PHE A 12 -25.28 -1.47 4.60
CA PHE A 12 -24.54 -0.81 5.68
C PHE A 12 -23.24 -1.53 6.02
N PHE A 13 -23.27 -2.87 6.06
CA PHE A 13 -22.09 -3.69 6.31
C PHE A 13 -21.05 -3.50 5.20
N ALA A 14 -21.46 -3.53 3.92
CA ALA A 14 -20.58 -3.30 2.79
C ALA A 14 -19.94 -1.90 2.84
N ILE A 15 -20.73 -0.86 3.11
CA ILE A 15 -20.22 0.51 3.26
C ILE A 15 -19.21 0.60 4.41
N PHE A 16 -19.50 -0.02 5.55
CA PHE A 16 -18.60 -0.04 6.71
C PHE A 16 -17.23 -0.64 6.35
N TRP A 17 -17.20 -1.80 5.69
CA TRP A 17 -15.94 -2.44 5.27
C TRP A 17 -15.17 -1.61 4.23
N VAL A 18 -15.88 -0.99 3.28
CA VAL A 18 -15.25 -0.09 2.30
C VAL A 18 -14.64 1.13 3.00
N THR A 19 -15.35 1.75 3.95
CA THR A 19 -14.80 2.89 4.70
C THR A 19 -13.63 2.51 5.59
N LEU A 20 -13.66 1.32 6.19
CA LEU A 20 -12.57 0.80 7.01
C LEU A 20 -11.31 0.57 6.17
N ALA A 21 -11.44 -0.03 4.98
CA ALA A 21 -10.33 -0.24 4.06
C ALA A 21 -9.68 1.07 3.56
N ILE A 22 -10.48 2.11 3.35
CA ILE A 22 -9.95 3.45 3.00
C ILE A 22 -9.22 4.06 4.21
N ALA A 23 -9.79 3.96 5.42
CA ALA A 23 -9.19 4.51 6.63
C ALA A 23 -7.88 3.81 7.05
N THR A 24 -7.74 2.51 6.77
CA THR A 24 -6.51 1.75 7.03
C THR A 24 -5.48 1.85 5.90
N SER A 25 -5.83 2.49 4.78
CA SER A 25 -4.87 2.73 3.71
C SER A 25 -3.86 3.80 4.17
N SER A 26 -2.70 3.34 4.62
CA SER A 26 -1.60 4.25 4.94
C SER A 26 -1.16 4.99 3.68
N PRO A 27 -0.97 6.32 3.75
CA PRO A 27 -0.35 7.03 2.65
C PRO A 27 1.01 6.41 2.36
N ALA A 28 1.33 6.35 1.07
CA ALA A 28 2.65 6.03 0.56
C ALA A 28 3.65 7.10 1.04
N ASN A 29 4.09 7.02 2.28
CA ASN A 29 5.02 7.97 2.85
C ASN A 29 6.40 7.73 2.20
N LEU A 30 6.86 8.73 1.45
CA LEU A 30 8.28 8.94 1.12
C LEU A 30 9.16 9.10 2.37
N ALA A 31 8.55 9.19 3.56
CA ALA A 31 9.22 9.22 4.84
C ALA A 31 9.10 7.84 5.48
N ILE A 32 10.26 7.21 5.64
CA ILE A 32 10.56 6.10 6.55
C ILE A 32 9.50 6.02 7.66
N CYS A 33 8.67 4.98 7.64
CA CYS A 33 7.80 4.67 8.78
C CYS A 33 8.71 4.47 10.01
N ASN A 34 8.34 5.02 11.17
CA ASN A 34 9.04 4.74 12.42
C ASN A 34 9.13 3.22 12.61
N GLY A 35 10.35 2.67 12.65
CA GLY A 35 10.60 1.21 12.71
C GLY A 35 11.11 0.55 11.43
N TYR A 36 11.50 1.33 10.42
CA TYR A 36 12.10 0.80 9.18
C TYR A 36 13.32 -0.08 9.44
N ILE A 37 13.22 -1.36 9.06
CA ILE A 37 14.30 -2.32 9.06
C ILE A 37 14.81 -2.41 7.62
N GLY A 38 15.94 -1.77 7.33
CA GLY A 38 16.51 -1.78 5.98
C GLY A 38 17.69 -0.82 5.79
N PRO A 39 18.43 -0.94 4.66
CA PRO A 39 19.47 0.01 4.30
C PRO A 39 18.89 1.43 4.16
N PRO A 40 19.69 2.48 4.38
CA PRO A 40 19.23 3.86 4.45
C PRO A 40 18.32 4.23 3.28
N ALA A 41 17.23 4.96 3.57
CA ALA A 41 16.30 5.37 2.54
C ALA A 41 17.02 6.16 1.44
N PRO A 42 16.69 5.92 0.16
CA PRO A 42 17.28 6.67 -0.94
C PRO A 42 16.99 8.17 -0.78
N PRO A 43 17.84 9.03 -1.38
CA PRO A 43 17.61 10.47 -1.37
C PRO A 43 16.19 10.77 -1.87
N LYS A 44 15.49 11.63 -1.12
CA LYS A 44 14.08 11.94 -1.36
C LYS A 44 13.93 12.62 -2.72
N VAL A 45 13.44 11.87 -3.71
CA VAL A 45 13.09 12.42 -5.02
C VAL A 45 11.81 13.26 -4.83
N ILE A 46 11.88 14.54 -5.18
CA ILE A 46 10.70 15.41 -5.19
C ILE A 46 9.92 15.04 -6.45
N LEU A 47 8.88 14.22 -6.28
CA LEU A 47 7.92 13.97 -7.35
C LEU A 47 6.92 15.12 -7.38
N GLU A 48 6.62 15.65 -8.56
CA GLU A 48 5.60 16.70 -8.75
C GLU A 48 4.20 16.22 -8.31
N ASN A 49 3.96 14.92 -8.42
CA ASN A 49 2.71 14.27 -8.04
C ASN A 49 2.88 13.45 -6.77
N LYS A 50 1.84 13.46 -5.91
CA LYS A 50 1.79 12.57 -4.74
C LYS A 50 1.81 11.11 -5.19
N ALA A 51 2.54 10.28 -4.45
CA ALA A 51 2.54 8.83 -4.67
C ALA A 51 1.11 8.27 -4.50
N PRO A 52 0.69 7.31 -5.35
CA PRO A 52 -0.63 6.71 -5.25
C PRO A 52 -0.80 5.92 -3.94
N LEU A 53 -2.05 5.82 -3.47
CA LEU A 53 -2.38 4.91 -2.38
C LEU A 53 -2.29 3.46 -2.88
N LEU A 54 -1.47 2.65 -2.21
CA LEU A 54 -1.29 1.24 -2.55
C LEU A 54 -1.98 0.35 -1.51
N ALA A 55 -2.83 -0.56 -2.00
CA ALA A 55 -3.52 -1.56 -1.20
C ALA A 55 -2.68 -2.82 -0.90
N CYS A 56 -1.46 -2.92 -1.44
CA CYS A 56 -0.56 -4.05 -1.20
C CYS A 56 0.25 -3.88 0.10
N GLU A 57 0.73 -4.99 0.67
CA GLU A 57 1.54 -4.98 1.89
C GLU A 57 2.93 -4.39 1.65
N SER A 58 3.65 -4.87 0.62
CA SER A 58 4.95 -4.34 0.21
C SER A 58 4.97 -3.97 -1.27
N ALA A 59 5.74 -2.93 -1.60
CA ALA A 59 5.97 -2.47 -2.98
C ALA A 59 7.23 -1.60 -3.07
N TYR A 60 7.85 -1.57 -4.25
CA TYR A 60 8.85 -0.56 -4.59
C TYR A 60 8.71 -0.14 -6.05
N LEU A 61 9.15 1.07 -6.37
CA LEU A 61 9.28 1.56 -7.75
C LEU A 61 10.74 1.94 -8.00
N PHE A 62 11.29 1.37 -9.06
CA PHE A 62 12.67 1.58 -9.46
C PHE A 62 12.73 2.10 -10.89
N ASP A 63 13.41 3.23 -11.09
CA ASP A 63 13.72 3.70 -12.43
C ASP A 63 14.97 2.97 -12.95
N ASN A 64 14.79 2.16 -13.98
CA ASN A 64 15.85 1.37 -14.57
C ASN A 64 16.90 2.21 -15.30
N ALA A 65 16.53 3.39 -15.82
CA ALA A 65 17.45 4.26 -16.57
C ALA A 65 18.40 5.00 -15.63
N SER A 66 17.86 5.66 -14.61
CA SER A 66 18.66 6.41 -13.63
C SER A 66 19.22 5.53 -12.50
N LYS A 67 18.77 4.28 -12.39
CA LYS A 67 19.10 3.36 -11.28
C LYS A 67 18.70 3.90 -9.91
N ILE A 68 17.70 4.78 -9.87
CA ILE A 68 17.20 5.41 -8.65
C ILE A 68 15.90 4.72 -8.22
N LYS A 69 15.80 4.45 -6.92
CA LYS A 69 14.53 4.05 -6.31
C LYS A 69 13.67 5.30 -6.11
N LEU A 70 12.52 5.33 -6.76
CA LEU A 70 11.56 6.44 -6.69
C LEU A 70 10.61 6.29 -5.50
N TYR A 71 10.35 5.06 -5.08
CA TYR A 71 9.38 4.74 -4.05
C TYR A 71 9.66 3.38 -3.38
N GLY A 72 9.30 3.26 -2.10
CA GLY A 72 9.34 2.03 -1.32
C GLY A 72 8.26 2.03 -0.23
N LYS A 73 7.60 0.89 -0.04
CA LYS A 73 6.68 0.58 1.06
C LYS A 73 7.04 -0.82 1.54
N ASP A 74 7.53 -0.91 2.78
CA ASP A 74 7.89 -2.15 3.47
C ASP A 74 8.67 -3.13 2.56
N GLU A 75 9.54 -2.60 1.68
CA GLU A 75 10.16 -3.37 0.60
C GLU A 75 11.27 -4.32 1.07
N TYR A 76 11.72 -4.16 2.31
CA TYR A 76 12.72 -5.01 2.94
C TYR A 76 12.11 -6.04 3.89
N ASP A 77 10.78 -6.01 4.07
CA ASP A 77 10.10 -7.03 4.85
C ASP A 77 10.11 -8.37 4.09
N VAL A 78 10.52 -9.44 4.76
CA VAL A 78 10.68 -10.76 4.15
C VAL A 78 9.31 -11.43 4.06
N ARG A 79 8.81 -11.61 2.83
CA ARG A 79 7.48 -12.16 2.56
C ARG A 79 7.52 -13.36 1.62
N PRO A 80 6.57 -14.31 1.72
CA PRO A 80 6.45 -15.39 0.74
C PRO A 80 6.01 -14.83 -0.63
N ILE A 81 6.83 -15.03 -1.66
CA ILE A 81 6.62 -14.46 -3.00
C ILE A 81 5.97 -15.44 -4.02
N ALA A 82 5.56 -16.62 -3.56
CA ALA A 82 4.88 -17.64 -4.36
C ALA A 82 5.57 -17.90 -5.72
N SER A 83 4.87 -17.70 -6.84
CA SER A 83 5.38 -17.99 -8.19
C SER A 83 6.43 -17.02 -8.71
N ILE A 84 6.66 -15.88 -8.04
CA ILE A 84 7.70 -14.90 -8.39
C ILE A 84 9.09 -15.54 -8.25
N THR A 85 9.23 -16.60 -7.43
CA THR A 85 10.44 -17.42 -7.33
C THR A 85 10.96 -17.99 -8.66
N LYS A 86 10.15 -17.99 -9.72
CA LYS A 86 10.50 -18.52 -11.05
C LYS A 86 11.16 -17.50 -11.98
N LEU A 87 11.25 -16.23 -11.57
CA LEU A 87 11.95 -15.18 -12.31
C LEU A 87 13.46 -15.42 -12.31
#